data_AF-A0A1L7XXF5-F1
#
_entry.id   AF-A0A1L7XXF5-F1
#
_cell.length_a   1.000
_cell.length_b   1.000
_cell.length_c   1.000
_cell.angle_alpha   90.00
_cell.angle_beta   90.00
_cell.angle_gamma   90.00
#
_symmetry.space_group_name_H-M   'P 1'
#
loop_
_entity.id
_entity.type
_entity.pdbx_description
1 polymer ?
#
loop_
_entity_poly.entity_id
_entity_poly.type
_entity_poly.pdbx_seq_one_letter_code
_entity_poly.pdbx_strand_id
1 'polypeptide(L)'
;MSINRLNFASISSKRATSVIFEDYTRPPDLPNTFVLSRSSSGSSLQSPLSLGTMAKSKMASTTGAKWYFEPTAEEIEALATLGDYEKLLISKLVHTLRLGVYFYQRQHTTDAQVSIKSTTPAAKACQKFSFAALKNCMESDKLFPLRLTAPSMHLITEILPLDTPPSTMLVFKVCVLRTFGVGSLDAINDLAKSLSTTDPEPDLKNLDTVIQGVGKGKDKMPRLVYGNLQIVRASVPEMLEKFWAFAKEITKEDKSTTLPTFEAIQTILCNASIPTVKRQGLLAWLITSDLAEWNICKAPEIEDLDAHMPTKKDKKAAPSGPTKALKRVEAEHKKLYGDEEGGYVRPDPSEALTNVWRVLANPPVGAAWLEELVEECRKAQGRALSVVDLEHLLCKIDRYGGKSG
;
A
#
# COMPACT_ATOMS: atom_id res chain seq x y z
N MET A 1 -22.90 -44.30 28.67
CA MET A 1 -21.66 -45.10 28.82
C MET A 1 -20.49 -44.15 28.90
N SER A 2 -19.59 -44.43 29.83
CA SER A 2 -18.72 -43.48 30.52
C SER A 2 -17.67 -42.77 29.67
N ILE A 3 -17.48 -41.50 30.00
CA ILE A 3 -16.31 -40.66 29.70
C ILE A 3 -15.18 -41.10 30.65
N ASN A 4 -14.05 -41.54 30.10
CA ASN A 4 -12.81 -41.70 30.87
C ASN A 4 -11.89 -40.51 30.61
N ARG A 5 -11.67 -39.73 31.67
CA ARG A 5 -10.56 -38.78 31.81
C ARG A 5 -9.28 -39.55 32.13
N LEU A 6 -8.17 -39.21 31.49
CA LEU A 6 -6.82 -39.45 32.01
C LEU A 6 -5.96 -38.21 31.83
N ASN A 7 -5.44 -37.73 32.97
CA ASN A 7 -4.38 -36.74 33.13
C ASN A 7 -3.01 -37.40 32.87
N PHE A 8 -2.05 -36.64 32.31
CA PHE A 8 -0.62 -36.68 32.65
C PHE A 8 -0.06 -35.28 32.28
N ALA A 9 0.31 -34.43 33.23
CA ALA A 9 1.49 -34.41 34.10
C ALA A 9 2.63 -33.55 33.52
N SER A 10 3.06 -32.62 34.36
CA SER A 10 4.10 -31.62 34.16
C SER A 10 5.50 -32.21 34.12
N ILE A 11 6.38 -31.61 33.31
CA ILE A 11 7.83 -31.57 33.58
C ILE A 11 8.28 -30.12 33.57
N SER A 12 8.80 -29.69 34.72
CA SER A 12 9.50 -28.42 34.96
C SER A 12 11.00 -28.66 34.84
N SER A 13 11.76 -27.74 34.22
CA SER A 13 13.08 -27.34 34.74
C SER A 13 13.63 -26.09 34.04
N LYS A 14 13.56 -24.97 34.76
CA LYS A 14 14.61 -23.96 35.01
C LYS A 14 15.65 -23.63 33.92
N ARG A 15 15.64 -22.36 33.49
CA ARG A 15 16.76 -21.42 33.73
C ARG A 15 16.24 -19.99 33.80
N ALA A 16 16.37 -19.41 34.99
CA ALA A 16 16.17 -18.00 35.26
C ALA A 16 17.51 -17.27 35.06
N THR A 17 17.47 -16.13 34.38
CA THR A 17 18.49 -15.09 34.53
C THR A 17 17.73 -13.81 34.85
N SER A 18 17.80 -13.41 36.12
CA SER A 18 17.37 -12.13 36.64
C SER A 18 18.26 -11.02 36.10
N VAL A 19 17.68 -9.98 35.53
CA VAL A 19 18.34 -8.67 35.41
C VAL A 19 17.54 -7.68 36.24
N ILE A 20 18.27 -7.08 37.17
CA ILE A 20 17.88 -6.09 38.16
C ILE A 20 17.58 -4.78 37.41
N PHE A 21 16.41 -4.18 37.61
CA PHE A 21 16.19 -2.78 37.29
C PHE A 21 16.36 -1.98 38.59
N GLU A 22 17.44 -1.22 38.63
CA GLU A 22 17.66 -0.19 39.65
C GLU A 22 16.78 1.03 39.40
N ASP A 23 16.34 1.60 40.51
CA ASP A 23 15.58 2.82 40.67
C ASP A 23 16.11 3.99 39.85
N TYR A 24 15.21 4.69 39.15
CA TYR A 24 15.39 6.12 38.90
C TYR A 24 14.20 6.92 39.41
N THR A 25 14.55 7.77 40.34
CA THR A 25 13.77 8.72 41.10
C THR A 25 13.16 9.83 40.24
N ARG A 26 11.94 10.21 40.59
CA ARG A 26 11.29 11.48 40.18
C ARG A 26 12.10 12.69 40.65
N PRO A 27 11.99 13.80 39.92
CA PRO A 27 11.81 15.10 40.55
C PRO A 27 10.56 15.87 40.03
N PRO A 28 10.15 16.95 40.73
CA PRO A 28 8.76 17.38 40.86
C PRO A 28 8.38 18.72 40.18
N ASP A 29 7.06 18.93 40.08
CA ASP A 29 6.28 20.18 40.15
C ASP A 29 6.55 21.42 39.25
N LEU A 30 5.55 21.67 38.36
CA LEU A 30 4.78 22.91 38.11
C LEU A 30 5.44 24.16 37.45
N PRO A 31 4.68 25.16 36.93
CA PRO A 31 3.23 25.30 36.74
C PRO A 31 2.75 25.79 35.34
N ASN A 32 1.42 25.79 35.18
CA ASN A 32 0.63 26.59 34.23
C ASN A 32 1.10 28.05 34.12
N THR A 33 1.10 28.61 32.90
CA THR A 33 0.72 30.01 32.66
C THR A 33 0.19 30.24 31.24
N PHE A 34 -1.09 30.61 31.20
CA PHE A 34 -1.70 31.43 30.14
C PHE A 34 -1.00 32.79 30.08
N VAL A 35 -0.66 33.29 28.89
CA VAL A 35 -0.48 34.73 28.65
C VAL A 35 -1.18 35.11 27.34
N LEU A 36 -2.27 35.85 27.50
CA LEU A 36 -2.85 36.73 26.49
C LEU A 36 -1.98 38.00 26.42
N SER A 37 -1.58 38.42 25.23
CA SER A 37 -1.22 39.82 24.98
C SER A 37 -1.90 40.34 23.71
N ARG A 38 -2.64 41.43 23.91
CA ARG A 38 -3.25 42.30 22.90
C ARG A 38 -2.38 43.55 22.73
N SER A 39 -2.67 44.30 21.66
CA SER A 39 -2.32 45.71 21.36
C SER A 39 -0.97 45.91 20.64
N SER A 40 -0.81 46.77 19.63
CA SER A 40 -1.68 47.81 19.05
C SER A 40 -1.10 48.35 17.71
N SER A 41 -2.01 48.85 16.86
CA SER A 41 -1.94 50.06 15.99
C SER A 41 -0.84 50.26 14.94
N GLY A 42 -1.28 50.60 13.71
CA GLY A 42 -0.62 51.65 12.90
C GLY A 42 -0.67 51.52 11.37
N SER A 43 -1.64 52.20 10.73
CA SER A 43 -1.61 52.89 9.41
C SER A 43 -0.89 52.23 8.21
N SER A 44 -1.60 51.69 7.22
CA SER A 44 -2.10 52.36 5.99
C SER A 44 -1.04 52.77 4.95
N LEU A 45 -0.96 52.00 3.87
CA LEU A 45 -0.60 52.48 2.53
C LEU A 45 -1.35 51.61 1.50
N GLN A 46 -2.06 52.29 0.60
CA GLN A 46 -2.91 51.71 -0.44
C GLN A 46 -2.06 51.19 -1.61
N SER A 47 -2.36 49.94 -2.03
CA SER A 47 -2.43 49.40 -3.41
C SER A 47 -1.16 49.43 -4.31
N PRO A 48 -0.91 48.38 -5.13
CA PRO A 48 -1.84 47.93 -6.17
C PRO A 48 -2.27 46.47 -6.05
N LEU A 49 -3.47 46.21 -6.54
CA LEU A 49 -4.09 44.90 -6.73
C LEU A 49 -3.11 43.91 -7.37
N SER A 50 -2.62 42.94 -6.58
CA SER A 50 -1.99 41.74 -7.12
C SER A 50 -3.07 40.69 -7.38
N LEU A 51 -3.09 40.19 -8.60
CA LEU A 51 -3.97 39.11 -9.09
C LEU A 51 -3.70 37.74 -8.43
N GLY A 52 -3.12 37.69 -7.23
CA GLY A 52 -2.70 36.46 -6.55
C GLY A 52 -3.61 35.98 -5.40
N THR A 53 -4.62 36.76 -5.01
CA THR A 53 -5.39 36.47 -3.78
C THR A 53 -6.66 35.63 -4.01
N MET A 54 -7.16 35.52 -5.25
CA MET A 54 -8.38 34.73 -5.52
C MET A 54 -8.15 33.22 -5.59
N ALA A 55 -6.93 32.75 -5.91
CA ALA A 55 -6.60 31.32 -5.91
C ALA A 55 -6.58 30.73 -4.48
N LYS A 56 -6.17 31.52 -3.48
CA LYS A 56 -6.06 31.09 -2.06
C LYS A 56 -7.39 30.69 -1.43
N SER A 57 -8.52 31.16 -1.95
CA SER A 57 -9.84 30.85 -1.40
C SER A 57 -10.51 29.62 -2.03
N LYS A 58 -10.09 29.17 -3.23
CA LYS A 58 -10.82 28.11 -3.96
C LYS A 58 -10.54 26.70 -3.45
N MET A 59 -9.32 26.41 -2.99
CA MET A 59 -9.02 25.14 -2.31
C MET A 59 -9.79 24.99 -0.99
N ALA A 60 -10.14 26.10 -0.34
CA ALA A 60 -10.85 26.09 0.95
C ALA A 60 -12.38 26.06 0.84
N SER A 61 -13.01 26.48 -0.27
CA SER A 61 -14.44 26.83 -0.27
C SER A 61 -15.37 26.14 -1.28
N THR A 62 -14.95 25.09 -1.99
CA THR A 62 -15.88 24.39 -2.91
C THR A 62 -16.15 22.93 -2.54
N THR A 63 -17.36 22.71 -2.01
CA THR A 63 -18.08 21.43 -1.86
C THR A 63 -17.48 20.42 -0.87
N GLY A 64 -17.94 20.48 0.39
CA GLY A 64 -17.84 19.44 1.42
C GLY A 64 -16.69 18.44 1.25
N ALA A 65 -15.53 18.74 1.84
CA ALA A 65 -14.33 17.90 1.78
C ALA A 65 -14.72 16.41 1.93
N LYS A 66 -14.42 15.61 0.89
CA LYS A 66 -14.70 14.17 0.88
C LYS A 66 -13.63 13.37 1.63
N TRP A 67 -12.47 13.98 1.86
CA TRP A 67 -11.27 13.36 2.35
C TRP A 67 -10.92 13.92 3.73
N TYR A 68 -10.76 13.04 4.70
CA TYR A 68 -10.61 13.45 6.11
C TYR A 68 -9.18 13.87 6.49
N PHE A 69 -8.18 13.08 6.10
CA PHE A 69 -6.76 13.31 6.41
C PHE A 69 -6.00 14.15 5.37
N GLU A 70 -6.66 15.03 4.62
CA GLU A 70 -5.95 15.91 3.68
C GLU A 70 -4.99 16.86 4.42
N PRO A 71 -3.90 17.28 3.77
CA PRO A 71 -3.02 18.28 4.33
C PRO A 71 -3.74 19.63 4.52
N THR A 72 -3.31 20.42 5.49
CA THR A 72 -3.80 21.79 5.69
C THR A 72 -3.32 22.71 4.57
N ALA A 73 -3.88 23.92 4.50
CA ALA A 73 -3.43 24.93 3.54
C ALA A 73 -1.95 25.29 3.75
N GLU A 74 -1.51 25.41 5.01
CA GLU A 74 -0.10 25.68 5.33
C GLU A 74 0.81 24.52 4.90
N GLU A 75 0.39 23.27 5.14
CA GLU A 75 1.12 22.08 4.71
C GLU A 75 1.28 22.03 3.17
N ILE A 76 0.27 22.45 2.42
CA ILE A 76 0.32 22.54 0.95
C ILE A 76 1.17 23.70 0.46
N GLU A 77 1.13 24.86 1.13
CA GLU A 77 1.99 26.01 0.78
C GLU A 77 3.49 25.65 0.90
N ALA A 78 3.86 24.78 1.85
CA ALA A 78 5.22 24.27 1.98
C ALA A 78 5.70 23.42 0.78
N LEU A 79 4.78 22.95 -0.06
CA LEU A 79 5.05 22.20 -1.29
C LEU A 79 5.06 23.12 -2.52
N ALA A 80 5.62 24.33 -2.38
CA ALA A 80 5.56 25.39 -3.38
C ALA A 80 6.11 25.01 -4.77
N THR A 81 6.99 24.00 -4.85
CA THR A 81 7.59 23.51 -6.09
C THR A 81 6.64 22.71 -6.98
N LEU A 82 5.50 22.25 -6.43
CA LEU A 82 4.50 21.50 -7.17
C LEU A 82 3.47 22.42 -7.83
N GLY A 83 3.06 22.07 -9.04
CA GLY A 83 1.92 22.67 -9.73
C GLY A 83 0.58 22.30 -9.08
N ASP A 84 -0.51 22.95 -9.48
CA ASP A 84 -1.82 22.78 -8.83
C ASP A 84 -2.38 21.36 -8.95
N TYR A 85 -2.22 20.72 -10.12
CA TYR A 85 -2.61 19.32 -10.30
C TYR A 85 -1.81 18.38 -9.38
N GLU A 86 -0.51 18.61 -9.26
CA GLU A 86 0.40 17.81 -8.41
C GLU A 86 0.08 18.01 -6.92
N LYS A 87 -0.23 19.23 -6.51
CA LYS A 87 -0.71 19.55 -5.15
C LYS A 87 -2.02 18.84 -4.83
N LEU A 88 -2.97 18.77 -5.77
CA LEU A 88 -4.19 17.98 -5.59
C LEU A 88 -3.88 16.48 -5.48
N LEU A 89 -2.99 15.96 -6.34
CA LEU A 89 -2.60 14.56 -6.32
C LEU A 89 -1.92 14.17 -5.00
N ILE A 90 -0.92 14.93 -4.56
CA ILE A 90 -0.22 14.68 -3.31
C ILE A 90 -1.14 14.85 -2.10
N SER A 91 -2.12 15.75 -2.13
CA SER A 91 -3.14 15.88 -1.08
C SER A 91 -3.91 14.57 -0.87
N LYS A 92 -4.34 13.93 -1.98
CA LYS A 92 -5.06 12.64 -1.90
C LYS A 92 -4.12 11.51 -1.46
N LEU A 93 -2.86 11.52 -1.89
CA LEU A 93 -1.86 10.54 -1.47
C LEU A 93 -1.56 10.65 0.03
N VAL A 94 -1.36 11.86 0.55
CA VAL A 94 -1.17 12.16 1.98
C VAL A 94 -2.35 11.67 2.79
N HIS A 95 -3.59 11.89 2.32
CA HIS A 95 -4.76 11.30 2.96
C HIS A 95 -4.63 9.77 3.07
N THR A 96 -4.28 9.10 1.96
CA THR A 96 -4.16 7.64 1.96
C THR A 96 -3.02 7.12 2.83
N LEU A 97 -1.89 7.83 2.89
CA LEU A 97 -0.75 7.52 3.78
C LEU A 97 -1.17 7.63 5.25
N ARG A 98 -1.73 8.77 5.65
CA ARG A 98 -2.25 9.00 7.02
C ARG A 98 -3.33 7.98 7.40
N LEU A 99 -4.21 7.61 6.46
CA LEU A 99 -5.20 6.56 6.66
C LEU A 99 -4.55 5.18 6.90
N GLY A 100 -3.45 4.89 6.20
CA GLY A 100 -2.67 3.67 6.38
C GLY A 100 -1.98 3.59 7.74
N VAL A 101 -1.33 4.67 8.17
CA VAL A 101 -0.75 4.78 9.53
C VAL A 101 -1.84 4.59 10.58
N TYR A 102 -3.01 5.21 10.39
CA TYR A 102 -4.16 5.03 11.27
C TYR A 102 -4.64 3.57 11.34
N PHE A 103 -4.69 2.83 10.23
CA PHE A 103 -5.05 1.40 10.25
C PHE A 103 -4.02 0.57 10.99
N TYR A 104 -2.73 0.80 10.73
CA TYR A 104 -1.65 0.11 11.42
C TYR A 104 -1.73 0.32 12.94
N GLN A 105 -1.87 1.56 13.39
CA GLN A 105 -2.04 1.88 14.82
C GLN A 105 -3.26 1.15 15.41
N ARG A 106 -4.41 1.18 14.72
CA ARG A 106 -5.64 0.48 15.15
C ARG A 106 -5.48 -1.04 15.30
N GLN A 107 -4.57 -1.66 14.54
CA GLN A 107 -4.30 -3.10 14.61
C GLN A 107 -3.31 -3.47 15.71
N HIS A 108 -2.38 -2.57 16.05
CA HIS A 108 -1.22 -2.89 16.89
C HIS A 108 -1.17 -2.16 18.25
N THR A 109 -1.97 -1.11 18.48
CA THR A 109 -2.02 -0.42 19.78
C THR A 109 -3.34 -0.67 20.51
N THR A 110 -3.27 -1.10 21.77
CA THR A 110 -4.44 -1.26 22.67
C THR A 110 -5.06 0.09 23.05
N ASP A 111 -4.25 1.15 23.07
CA ASP A 111 -4.71 2.54 23.19
C ASP A 111 -4.86 3.15 21.80
N ALA A 112 -6.08 3.13 21.25
CA ALA A 112 -6.41 3.87 20.04
C ALA A 112 -6.42 5.39 20.37
N GLN A 113 -5.24 6.02 20.45
CA GLN A 113 -5.13 7.46 20.72
C GLN A 113 -5.74 8.31 19.60
N VAL A 114 -5.76 7.80 18.37
CA VAL A 114 -6.36 8.47 17.22
C VAL A 114 -7.73 7.87 16.95
N SER A 115 -8.79 8.64 17.19
CA SER A 115 -10.12 8.34 16.68
C SER A 115 -10.52 9.41 15.66
N ILE A 116 -11.33 9.05 14.67
CA ILE A 116 -11.88 10.00 13.71
C ILE A 116 -12.96 10.82 14.47
N LYS A 117 -12.56 11.95 15.06
CA LYS A 117 -13.35 12.80 15.98
C LYS A 117 -13.98 13.98 15.23
N SER A 118 -14.94 13.74 14.35
CA SER A 118 -15.69 14.83 13.70
C SER A 118 -17.02 14.36 13.13
N THR A 119 -17.99 15.27 13.02
CA THR A 119 -19.29 15.03 12.38
C THR A 119 -19.33 15.45 10.92
N THR A 120 -18.20 15.91 10.35
CA THR A 120 -18.11 16.32 8.94
C THR A 120 -18.44 15.16 7.99
N PRO A 121 -18.95 15.46 6.77
CA PRO A 121 -19.13 14.44 5.75
C PRO A 121 -17.87 13.62 5.45
N ALA A 122 -16.70 14.26 5.44
CA ALA A 122 -15.38 13.62 5.29
C ALA A 122 -15.13 12.57 6.37
N ALA A 123 -15.38 12.93 7.64
CA ALA A 123 -15.18 12.05 8.78
C ALA A 123 -16.10 10.82 8.70
N LYS A 124 -17.38 11.02 8.34
CA LYS A 124 -18.33 9.91 8.16
C LYS A 124 -17.91 8.97 7.02
N ALA A 125 -17.46 9.51 5.89
CA ALA A 125 -16.97 8.70 4.77
C ALA A 125 -15.72 7.89 5.18
N CYS A 126 -14.77 8.52 5.87
CA CYS A 126 -13.57 7.89 6.37
C CYS A 126 -13.88 6.79 7.39
N GLN A 127 -14.83 7.01 8.32
CA GLN A 127 -15.30 6.00 9.27
C GLN A 127 -15.92 4.80 8.55
N LYS A 128 -16.79 5.02 7.55
CA LYS A 128 -17.40 3.94 6.77
C LYS A 128 -16.32 3.10 6.06
N PHE A 129 -15.34 3.76 5.43
CA PHE A 129 -14.24 3.09 4.75
C PHE A 129 -13.37 2.29 5.74
N SER A 130 -13.03 2.90 6.88
CA SER A 130 -12.24 2.28 7.94
C SER A 130 -12.93 1.04 8.53
N PHE A 131 -14.24 1.15 8.80
CA PHE A 131 -15.03 0.03 9.29
C PHE A 131 -15.08 -1.12 8.27
N ALA A 132 -15.25 -0.81 6.98
CA ALA A 132 -15.23 -1.82 5.93
C ALA A 132 -13.87 -2.52 5.83
N ALA A 133 -12.76 -1.77 5.94
CA ALA A 133 -11.40 -2.32 5.90
C ALA A 133 -11.10 -3.24 7.10
N LEU A 134 -11.49 -2.83 8.31
CA LEU A 134 -11.13 -3.52 9.54
C LEU A 134 -12.06 -4.69 9.91
N LYS A 135 -13.29 -4.76 9.36
CA LYS A 135 -14.27 -5.79 9.71
C LYS A 135 -13.91 -7.20 9.21
N ASN A 136 -13.47 -7.33 7.95
CA ASN A 136 -13.10 -8.61 7.32
C ASN A 136 -11.63 -8.54 6.90
N CYS A 137 -10.71 -8.56 7.87
CA CYS A 137 -9.31 -8.12 7.72
C CYS A 137 -8.63 -8.64 6.44
N MET A 138 -8.64 -9.95 6.17
CA MET A 138 -7.98 -10.56 5.00
C MET A 138 -8.68 -10.27 3.67
N GLU A 139 -10.01 -10.43 3.59
CA GLU A 139 -10.76 -10.18 2.35
C GLU A 139 -10.77 -8.69 1.96
N SER A 140 -10.45 -7.83 2.94
CA SER A 140 -10.43 -6.38 2.83
C SER A 140 -9.04 -5.80 2.60
N ASP A 141 -8.00 -6.61 2.35
CA ASP A 141 -6.64 -6.15 1.97
C ASP A 141 -6.66 -5.07 0.89
N LYS A 142 -7.61 -5.19 -0.05
CA LYS A 142 -7.84 -4.22 -1.12
C LYS A 142 -8.18 -2.80 -0.64
N LEU A 143 -8.49 -2.63 0.65
CA LEU A 143 -8.79 -1.35 1.30
C LEU A 143 -7.63 -0.81 2.14
N PHE A 144 -6.61 -1.62 2.46
CA PHE A 144 -5.44 -1.17 3.24
C PHE A 144 -4.51 -0.30 2.37
N PRO A 145 -4.19 0.95 2.79
CA PRO A 145 -3.34 1.85 1.99
C PRO A 145 -1.86 1.53 1.96
N LEU A 146 -1.29 1.03 3.06
CA LEU A 146 0.11 0.63 3.12
C LEU A 146 0.20 -0.87 2.84
N ARG A 147 0.90 -1.26 1.78
CA ARG A 147 0.79 -2.61 1.21
C ARG A 147 1.20 -3.70 2.20
N LEU A 148 2.29 -3.50 2.93
CA LEU A 148 2.82 -4.48 3.90
C LEU A 148 2.04 -4.50 5.23
N THR A 149 1.19 -3.50 5.47
CA THR A 149 0.28 -3.50 6.63
C THR A 149 -1.02 -4.24 6.36
N ALA A 150 -1.28 -4.63 5.11
CA ALA A 150 -2.45 -5.43 4.78
C ALA A 150 -2.34 -6.81 5.47
N PRO A 151 -3.40 -7.30 6.12
CA PRO A 151 -3.38 -8.54 6.90
C PRO A 151 -2.74 -9.75 6.18
N SER A 152 -3.04 -9.98 4.90
CA SER A 152 -2.39 -11.12 4.21
C SER A 152 -0.91 -10.91 4.00
N MET A 153 -0.48 -9.68 3.68
CA MET A 153 0.92 -9.38 3.46
C MET A 153 1.71 -9.47 4.76
N HIS A 154 1.15 -8.96 5.86
CA HIS A 154 1.76 -9.08 7.18
C HIS A 154 2.02 -10.55 7.53
N LEU A 155 1.01 -11.41 7.39
CA LEU A 155 1.14 -12.84 7.64
C LEU A 155 2.15 -13.51 6.68
N ILE A 156 2.15 -13.15 5.39
CA ILE A 156 3.12 -13.66 4.43
C ILE A 156 4.54 -13.26 4.83
N THR A 157 4.76 -12.03 5.28
CA THR A 157 6.08 -11.57 5.75
C THR A 157 6.51 -12.17 7.08
N GLU A 158 5.57 -12.64 7.91
CA GLU A 158 5.90 -13.45 9.10
C GLU A 158 6.35 -14.86 8.71
N ILE A 159 5.72 -15.45 7.69
CA ILE A 159 6.08 -16.79 7.16
C ILE A 159 7.37 -16.74 6.35
N LEU A 160 7.56 -15.67 5.57
CA LEU A 160 8.71 -15.40 4.72
C LEU A 160 9.29 -14.02 5.06
N PRO A 161 10.12 -13.93 6.11
CA PRO A 161 10.77 -12.67 6.47
C PRO A 161 11.47 -12.00 5.27
N LEU A 162 11.43 -10.67 5.17
CA LEU A 162 11.99 -9.92 4.04
C LEU A 162 13.53 -10.05 3.92
N ASP A 163 14.19 -10.41 5.01
CA ASP A 163 15.63 -10.70 5.08
C ASP A 163 15.97 -12.17 4.72
N THR A 164 14.98 -12.96 4.31
CA THR A 164 15.21 -14.34 3.81
C THR A 164 16.10 -14.30 2.58
N PRO A 165 17.23 -15.04 2.55
CA PRO A 165 18.11 -15.07 1.39
C PRO A 165 17.42 -15.52 0.10
N PRO A 166 17.76 -14.92 -1.06
CA PRO A 166 17.30 -15.36 -2.36
C PRO A 166 17.53 -16.87 -2.58
N SER A 167 16.49 -17.57 -3.00
CA SER A 167 16.54 -18.99 -3.37
C SER A 167 15.40 -19.32 -4.32
N THR A 168 15.54 -20.43 -5.05
CA THR A 168 14.50 -20.89 -5.97
C THR A 168 13.20 -21.14 -5.21
N MET A 169 13.31 -21.77 -4.03
CA MET A 169 12.17 -22.01 -3.16
C MET A 169 11.53 -20.69 -2.67
N LEU A 170 12.31 -19.67 -2.29
CA LEU A 170 11.75 -18.37 -1.87
C LEU A 170 10.89 -17.75 -2.97
N VAL A 171 11.42 -17.65 -4.20
CA VAL A 171 10.71 -17.09 -5.36
C VAL A 171 9.42 -17.86 -5.61
N PHE A 172 9.50 -19.19 -5.59
CA PHE A 172 8.34 -20.05 -5.80
C PHE A 172 7.26 -19.84 -4.73
N LYS A 173 7.66 -19.78 -3.44
CA LYS A 173 6.74 -19.51 -2.33
C LYS A 173 6.05 -18.16 -2.47
N VAL A 174 6.78 -17.11 -2.84
CA VAL A 174 6.22 -15.78 -3.10
C VAL A 174 5.16 -15.86 -4.20
N CYS A 175 5.47 -16.51 -5.34
CA CYS A 175 4.52 -16.67 -6.45
C CYS A 175 3.23 -17.41 -6.01
N VAL A 176 3.38 -18.51 -5.26
CA VAL A 176 2.26 -19.34 -4.79
C VAL A 176 1.41 -18.59 -3.77
N LEU A 177 2.02 -17.99 -2.75
CA LEU A 177 1.30 -17.26 -1.71
C LEU A 177 0.60 -16.03 -2.27
N ARG A 178 1.26 -15.28 -3.16
CA ARG A 178 0.63 -14.13 -3.82
C ARG A 178 -0.57 -14.56 -4.65
N THR A 179 -0.45 -15.63 -5.43
CA THR A 179 -1.50 -16.06 -6.36
C THR A 179 -2.68 -16.76 -5.66
N PHE A 180 -2.37 -17.64 -4.70
CA PHE A 180 -3.33 -18.57 -4.10
C PHE A 180 -3.57 -18.35 -2.60
N GLY A 181 -2.71 -17.62 -1.89
CA GLY A 181 -2.86 -17.33 -0.46
C GLY A 181 -3.66 -16.05 -0.19
N VAL A 182 -3.20 -14.92 -0.72
CA VAL A 182 -3.67 -13.56 -0.37
C VAL A 182 -5.20 -13.42 -0.35
N GLY A 183 -5.75 -12.95 0.76
CA GLY A 183 -7.18 -12.78 0.99
C GLY A 183 -7.84 -13.91 1.77
N SER A 184 -7.08 -14.91 2.21
CA SER A 184 -7.58 -16.01 3.04
C SER A 184 -6.51 -16.46 4.04
N LEU A 185 -6.83 -16.34 5.33
CA LEU A 185 -5.98 -16.79 6.43
C LEU A 185 -5.69 -18.29 6.31
N ASP A 186 -6.74 -19.10 6.09
CA ASP A 186 -6.63 -20.55 5.99
C ASP A 186 -5.76 -20.96 4.80
N ALA A 187 -5.95 -20.32 3.65
CA ALA A 187 -5.16 -20.62 2.45
C ALA A 187 -3.68 -20.30 2.65
N ILE A 188 -3.35 -19.16 3.26
CA ILE A 188 -1.96 -18.79 3.55
C ILE A 188 -1.33 -19.82 4.49
N ASN A 189 -2.03 -20.18 5.58
CA ASN A 189 -1.52 -21.14 6.57
C ASN A 189 -1.33 -22.54 5.97
N ASP A 190 -2.27 -23.03 5.18
CA ASP A 190 -2.20 -24.38 4.61
C ASP A 190 -1.16 -24.49 3.48
N LEU A 191 -1.02 -23.43 2.68
CA LEU A 191 0.07 -23.32 1.72
C LEU A 191 1.43 -23.26 2.42
N ALA A 192 1.56 -22.44 3.47
CA ALA A 192 2.81 -22.30 4.22
C ALA A 192 3.29 -23.63 4.83
N LYS A 193 2.36 -24.46 5.34
CA LYS A 193 2.69 -25.81 5.83
C LYS A 193 3.12 -26.77 4.72
N SER A 194 2.59 -26.59 3.52
CA SER A 194 2.81 -27.48 2.37
C SER A 194 4.06 -27.12 1.56
N LEU A 195 4.53 -25.88 1.68
CA LEU A 195 5.74 -25.39 1.04
C LEU A 195 6.96 -25.81 1.86
N SER A 196 7.88 -26.55 1.24
CA SER A 196 9.10 -27.06 1.87
C SER A 196 9.92 -25.95 2.55
N THR A 197 10.48 -26.22 3.73
CA THR A 197 11.43 -25.33 4.41
C THR A 197 12.85 -25.44 3.87
N THR A 198 13.15 -26.51 3.13
CA THR A 198 14.46 -26.76 2.50
C THR A 198 14.41 -26.50 0.99
N ASP A 199 15.56 -26.52 0.33
CA ASP A 199 15.72 -26.24 -1.11
C ASP A 199 15.64 -27.46 -2.09
N PRO A 200 14.98 -28.62 -1.80
CA PRO A 200 14.61 -29.54 -2.86
C PRO A 200 13.37 -29.05 -3.62
N GLU A 201 13.14 -29.65 -4.78
CA GLU A 201 11.96 -29.40 -5.61
C GLU A 201 10.65 -29.57 -4.80
N PRO A 202 9.69 -28.63 -4.90
CA PRO A 202 8.43 -28.69 -4.17
C PRO A 202 7.54 -29.85 -4.64
N ASP A 203 6.77 -30.44 -3.72
CA ASP A 203 5.73 -31.41 -4.05
C ASP A 203 4.52 -30.70 -4.70
N LEU A 204 4.59 -30.55 -6.03
CA LEU A 204 3.55 -29.87 -6.81
C LEU A 204 2.19 -30.57 -6.73
N LYS A 205 2.16 -31.90 -6.53
CA LYS A 205 0.92 -32.68 -6.44
C LYS A 205 0.20 -32.42 -5.11
N ASN A 206 0.96 -32.37 -4.02
CA ASN A 206 0.43 -31.97 -2.73
C ASN A 206 -0.07 -30.52 -2.77
N LEU A 207 0.71 -29.60 -3.34
CA LEU A 207 0.31 -28.20 -3.48
C LEU A 207 -0.95 -28.02 -4.33
N ASP A 208 -1.08 -28.72 -5.45
CA ASP A 208 -2.33 -28.71 -6.25
C ASP A 208 -3.50 -29.16 -5.38
N THR A 209 -3.38 -30.28 -4.68
CA THR A 209 -4.44 -30.78 -3.77
C THR A 209 -4.88 -29.73 -2.76
N VAL A 210 -3.92 -29.04 -2.13
CA VAL A 210 -4.18 -27.98 -1.15
C VAL A 210 -4.86 -26.78 -1.80
N ILE A 211 -4.35 -26.32 -2.95
CA ILE A 211 -4.94 -25.19 -3.69
C ILE A 211 -6.35 -25.52 -4.18
N GLN A 212 -6.61 -26.76 -4.61
CA GLN A 212 -7.96 -27.18 -4.98
C GLN A 212 -8.93 -27.10 -3.79
N GLY A 213 -8.45 -27.27 -2.56
CA GLY A 213 -9.22 -27.03 -1.34
C GLY A 213 -9.52 -25.56 -1.05
N VAL A 214 -8.80 -24.61 -1.66
CA VAL A 214 -8.97 -23.17 -1.41
C VAL A 214 -10.15 -22.59 -2.18
N GLY A 215 -10.95 -21.75 -1.51
CA GLY A 215 -12.00 -20.93 -2.14
C GLY A 215 -13.26 -21.68 -2.57
N LYS A 216 -14.31 -20.92 -2.90
CA LYS A 216 -15.62 -21.47 -3.35
C LYS A 216 -15.67 -21.56 -4.88
N GLY A 217 -16.38 -22.57 -5.42
CA GLY A 217 -16.65 -22.73 -6.86
C GLY A 217 -16.00 -23.98 -7.45
N LYS A 218 -16.68 -24.65 -8.40
CA LYS A 218 -16.25 -25.93 -8.99
C LYS A 218 -15.20 -25.80 -10.09
N ASP A 219 -15.33 -24.79 -10.96
CA ASP A 219 -14.44 -24.63 -12.12
C ASP A 219 -13.47 -23.46 -11.97
N LYS A 220 -13.85 -22.47 -11.16
CA LYS A 220 -13.13 -21.22 -10.96
C LYS A 220 -13.03 -20.87 -9.49
N MET A 221 -11.85 -20.41 -9.09
CA MET A 221 -11.56 -19.88 -7.76
C MET A 221 -11.54 -18.34 -7.81
N PRO A 222 -12.55 -17.65 -7.25
CA PRO A 222 -12.58 -16.20 -7.21
C PRO A 222 -11.55 -15.65 -6.22
N ARG A 223 -10.84 -14.58 -6.61
CA ARG A 223 -9.89 -13.86 -5.76
C ARG A 223 -10.39 -12.43 -5.49
N LEU A 224 -11.30 -12.28 -4.53
CA LEU A 224 -12.03 -11.03 -4.27
C LEU A 224 -11.13 -9.84 -3.88
N VAL A 225 -9.97 -10.12 -3.28
CA VAL A 225 -8.92 -9.12 -3.00
C VAL A 225 -8.39 -8.46 -4.27
N TYR A 226 -8.44 -9.17 -5.41
CA TYR A 226 -8.04 -8.69 -6.74
C TYR A 226 -9.24 -8.24 -7.58
N GLY A 227 -10.41 -8.04 -6.97
CA GLY A 227 -11.63 -7.65 -7.67
C GLY A 227 -12.23 -8.81 -8.44
N ASN A 228 -12.24 -8.72 -9.77
CA ASN A 228 -12.90 -9.69 -10.66
C ASN A 228 -11.98 -10.84 -11.10
N LEU A 229 -10.79 -10.95 -10.51
CA LEU A 229 -9.86 -12.02 -10.86
C LEU A 229 -10.44 -13.38 -10.47
N GLN A 230 -10.36 -14.33 -11.39
CA GLN A 230 -10.76 -15.72 -11.19
C GLN A 230 -9.69 -16.63 -11.77
N ILE A 231 -9.23 -17.60 -10.97
CA ILE A 231 -8.29 -18.61 -11.42
C ILE A 231 -9.08 -19.83 -11.87
N VAL A 232 -8.78 -20.36 -13.06
CA VAL A 232 -9.39 -21.61 -13.54
C VAL A 232 -8.74 -22.76 -12.80
N ARG A 233 -9.52 -23.59 -12.11
CA ARG A 233 -8.98 -24.67 -11.26
C ARG A 233 -8.18 -25.70 -12.05
N ALA A 234 -8.63 -26.01 -13.26
CA ALA A 234 -7.94 -26.93 -14.16
C ALA A 234 -6.54 -26.45 -14.59
N SER A 235 -6.23 -25.15 -14.48
CA SER A 235 -4.92 -24.62 -14.84
C SER A 235 -3.94 -24.59 -13.66
N VAL A 236 -4.36 -24.96 -12.44
CA VAL A 236 -3.49 -24.90 -11.25
C VAL A 236 -2.22 -25.76 -11.39
N PRO A 237 -2.28 -27.02 -11.85
CA PRO A 237 -1.06 -27.82 -12.03
C PRO A 237 -0.05 -27.15 -12.97
N GLU A 238 -0.52 -26.67 -14.13
CA GLU A 238 0.31 -25.95 -15.10
C GLU A 238 0.90 -24.66 -14.52
N MET A 239 0.12 -23.90 -13.73
CA MET A 239 0.60 -22.69 -13.07
C MET A 239 1.73 -23.01 -12.09
N LEU A 240 1.60 -24.07 -11.29
CA LEU A 240 2.63 -24.49 -10.33
C LEU A 240 3.93 -24.90 -11.04
N GLU A 241 3.84 -25.70 -12.09
CA GLU A 241 5.00 -26.10 -12.90
C GLU A 241 5.72 -24.89 -13.49
N LYS A 242 4.96 -23.94 -14.06
CA LYS A 242 5.54 -22.74 -14.66
C LYS A 242 6.09 -21.76 -13.64
N PHE A 243 5.47 -21.61 -12.47
CA PHE A 243 6.04 -20.82 -11.38
C PHE A 243 7.35 -21.42 -10.89
N TRP A 244 7.46 -22.74 -10.80
CA TRP A 244 8.70 -23.41 -10.44
C TRP A 244 9.78 -23.25 -11.51
N ALA A 245 9.42 -23.37 -12.78
CA ALA A 245 10.34 -23.12 -13.90
C ALA A 245 10.85 -21.67 -13.89
N PHE A 246 9.95 -20.70 -13.73
CA PHE A 246 10.27 -19.28 -13.56
C PHE A 246 11.21 -19.05 -12.38
N ALA A 247 10.93 -19.65 -11.22
CA ALA A 247 11.79 -19.54 -10.05
C ALA A 247 13.21 -20.04 -10.33
N LYS A 248 13.35 -21.17 -11.03
CA LYS A 248 14.66 -21.70 -11.45
C LYS A 248 15.38 -20.83 -12.46
N GLU A 249 14.63 -20.12 -13.31
CA GLU A 249 15.19 -19.23 -14.31
C GLU A 249 15.84 -18.02 -13.65
N ILE A 250 15.11 -17.33 -12.77
CA ILE A 250 15.62 -16.09 -12.18
C ILE A 250 16.76 -16.31 -11.18
N THR A 251 16.78 -17.44 -10.47
CA THR A 251 17.88 -17.76 -9.55
C THR A 251 19.13 -18.31 -10.26
N LYS A 252 19.01 -18.79 -11.50
CA LYS A 252 20.18 -19.13 -12.32
C LYS A 252 20.95 -17.89 -12.78
N GLU A 253 20.24 -16.78 -12.98
CA GLU A 253 20.84 -15.48 -13.37
C GLU A 253 21.59 -14.81 -12.22
N ASP A 254 21.35 -15.23 -10.96
CA ASP A 254 21.93 -14.69 -9.72
C ASP A 254 23.43 -15.03 -9.52
N LYS A 255 24.13 -15.41 -10.59
CA LYS A 255 25.61 -15.47 -10.62
C LYS A 255 26.24 -14.10 -10.91
N SER A 256 25.42 -13.09 -11.21
CA SER A 256 25.81 -11.69 -11.41
C SER A 256 25.89 -10.96 -10.06
N THR A 257 26.89 -10.09 -9.87
CA THR A 257 27.00 -9.23 -8.68
C THR A 257 25.96 -8.10 -8.64
N THR A 258 25.15 -7.95 -9.69
CA THR A 258 24.14 -6.88 -9.82
C THR A 258 22.75 -7.48 -9.93
N LEU A 259 21.82 -7.00 -9.09
CA LEU A 259 20.41 -7.37 -9.15
C LEU A 259 19.78 -7.02 -10.51
N PRO A 260 18.94 -7.90 -11.08
CA PRO A 260 18.20 -7.62 -12.29
C PRO A 260 17.22 -6.46 -12.08
N THR A 261 16.83 -5.78 -13.17
CA THR A 261 15.83 -4.72 -13.12
C THR A 261 14.43 -5.28 -12.91
N PHE A 262 13.51 -4.44 -12.43
CA PHE A 262 12.10 -4.80 -12.29
C PHE A 262 11.50 -5.23 -13.64
N GLU A 263 11.72 -4.46 -14.70
CA GLU A 263 11.27 -4.76 -16.06
C GLU A 263 11.79 -6.11 -16.57
N ALA A 264 13.05 -6.45 -16.30
CA ALA A 264 13.65 -7.71 -16.74
C ALA A 264 12.93 -8.90 -16.12
N ILE A 265 12.74 -8.91 -14.79
CA ILE A 265 12.02 -9.98 -14.10
C ILE A 265 10.56 -10.03 -14.52
N GLN A 266 9.90 -8.88 -14.69
CA GLN A 266 8.53 -8.84 -15.17
C GLN A 266 8.40 -9.43 -16.59
N THR A 267 9.37 -9.15 -17.46
CA THR A 267 9.40 -9.68 -18.83
C THR A 267 9.54 -11.21 -18.82
N ILE A 268 10.46 -11.75 -18.02
CA ILE A 268 10.64 -13.20 -17.85
C ILE A 268 9.32 -13.84 -17.35
N LEU A 269 8.73 -13.28 -16.29
CA LEU A 269 7.47 -13.77 -15.72
C LEU A 269 6.33 -13.80 -16.75
N CYS A 270 6.23 -12.76 -17.59
CA CYS A 270 5.18 -12.66 -18.60
C CYS A 270 5.41 -13.60 -19.79
N ASN A 271 6.67 -13.86 -20.14
CA ASN A 271 7.04 -14.78 -21.21
C ASN A 271 6.88 -16.25 -20.80
N ALA A 272 6.94 -16.56 -19.50
CA ALA A 272 6.65 -17.89 -18.96
C ALA A 272 5.22 -18.38 -19.25
N SER A 273 4.34 -17.50 -19.77
CA SER A 273 3.00 -17.86 -20.25
C SER A 273 2.15 -18.56 -19.18
N ILE A 274 2.28 -18.10 -17.94
CA ILE A 274 1.57 -18.67 -16.78
C ILE A 274 0.09 -18.27 -16.89
N PRO A 275 -0.86 -19.23 -16.81
CA PRO A 275 -2.28 -18.91 -16.85
C PRO A 275 -2.64 -17.79 -15.86
N THR A 276 -3.45 -16.82 -16.30
CA THR A 276 -3.88 -15.64 -15.50
C THR A 276 -2.80 -14.58 -15.23
N VAL A 277 -1.51 -14.86 -15.46
CA VAL A 277 -0.41 -13.88 -15.36
C VAL A 277 -0.11 -13.34 -16.76
N LYS A 278 -0.58 -12.12 -17.03
CA LYS A 278 -0.41 -11.44 -18.33
C LYS A 278 0.43 -10.18 -18.16
N ARG A 279 1.10 -9.71 -19.21
CA ARG A 279 1.96 -8.51 -19.20
C ARG A 279 1.31 -7.27 -18.57
N GLN A 280 0.08 -6.96 -18.97
CA GLN A 280 -0.69 -5.84 -18.40
C GLN A 280 -1.65 -6.30 -17.27
N GLY A 281 -1.42 -7.48 -16.71
CA GLY A 281 -2.24 -8.08 -15.67
C GLY A 281 -1.78 -7.72 -14.27
N LEU A 282 -2.74 -7.59 -13.35
CA LEU A 282 -2.46 -7.28 -11.94
C LEU A 282 -1.49 -8.26 -11.28
N LEU A 283 -1.61 -9.57 -11.55
CA LEU A 283 -0.73 -10.57 -10.94
C LEU A 283 0.74 -10.42 -11.35
N ALA A 284 1.02 -10.05 -12.61
CA ALA A 284 2.40 -9.86 -13.04
C ALA A 284 3.06 -8.71 -12.29
N TRP A 285 2.35 -7.58 -12.18
CA TRP A 285 2.80 -6.44 -11.38
C TRP A 285 3.00 -6.79 -9.91
N LEU A 286 2.02 -7.44 -9.29
CA LEU A 286 2.08 -7.78 -7.86
C LEU A 286 3.18 -8.80 -7.55
N ILE A 287 3.36 -9.84 -8.36
CA ILE A 287 4.41 -10.83 -8.15
C ILE A 287 5.79 -10.18 -8.29
N THR A 288 6.06 -9.42 -9.35
CA THR A 288 7.36 -8.74 -9.48
C THR A 288 7.58 -7.71 -8.37
N SER A 289 6.52 -7.02 -7.95
CA SER A 289 6.58 -6.11 -6.78
C SER A 289 6.95 -6.84 -5.51
N ASP A 290 6.42 -8.04 -5.28
CA ASP A 290 6.83 -8.89 -4.17
C ASP A 290 8.30 -9.24 -4.28
N LEU A 291 8.74 -9.75 -5.42
CA LEU A 291 10.14 -10.14 -5.64
C LEU A 291 11.13 -8.98 -5.36
N ALA A 292 10.76 -7.74 -5.67
CA ALA A 292 11.54 -6.57 -5.27
C ALA A 292 11.66 -6.39 -3.74
N GLU A 293 10.61 -6.71 -2.96
CA GLU A 293 10.66 -6.65 -1.48
C GLU A 293 11.64 -7.65 -0.88
N TRP A 294 11.78 -8.82 -1.50
CA TRP A 294 12.76 -9.86 -1.10
C TRP A 294 14.12 -9.68 -1.79
N ASN A 295 14.41 -8.50 -2.33
CA ASN A 295 15.67 -8.16 -3.01
C ASN A 295 16.06 -9.13 -4.14
N ILE A 296 15.07 -9.73 -4.82
CA ILE A 296 15.30 -10.58 -6.01
C ILE A 296 15.56 -9.72 -7.25
N CYS A 297 15.00 -8.52 -7.29
CA CYS A 297 15.25 -7.52 -8.32
C CYS A 297 15.25 -6.12 -7.72
N LYS A 298 15.68 -5.13 -8.51
CA LYS A 298 15.54 -3.72 -8.14
C LYS A 298 14.06 -3.36 -7.97
N ALA A 299 13.79 -2.39 -7.10
CA ALA A 299 12.48 -1.76 -7.00
C ALA A 299 12.09 -1.09 -8.33
N PRO A 300 10.78 -1.01 -8.66
CA PRO A 300 10.35 -0.34 -9.87
C PRO A 300 10.62 1.16 -9.84
N GLU A 301 10.88 1.73 -11.00
CA GLU A 301 10.97 3.17 -11.25
C GLU A 301 9.61 3.71 -11.74
N ILE A 302 9.48 5.03 -11.90
CA ILE A 302 8.19 5.63 -12.32
C ILE A 302 7.83 5.21 -13.75
N GLU A 303 8.84 4.99 -14.58
CA GLU A 303 8.75 4.48 -15.93
C GLU A 303 8.11 3.08 -15.97
N ASP A 304 8.45 2.21 -15.01
CA ASP A 304 7.82 0.88 -14.87
C ASP A 304 6.32 1.02 -14.53
N LEU A 305 5.98 1.95 -13.64
CA LEU A 305 4.59 2.23 -13.27
C LEU A 305 3.80 2.81 -14.44
N ASP A 306 4.39 3.72 -15.23
CA ASP A 306 3.76 4.26 -16.43
C ASP A 306 3.49 3.16 -17.46
N ALA A 307 4.48 2.29 -17.71
CA ALA A 307 4.32 1.12 -18.58
C ALA A 307 3.25 0.13 -18.07
N HIS A 308 3.07 0.03 -16.75
CA HIS A 308 2.02 -0.79 -16.14
C HIS A 308 0.61 -0.21 -16.32
N MET A 309 0.48 1.12 -16.40
CA MET A 309 -0.82 1.79 -16.55
C MET A 309 -1.30 1.73 -18.02
N PRO A 310 -2.45 1.10 -18.30
CA PRO A 310 -2.94 0.97 -19.67
C PRO A 310 -3.23 2.35 -20.28
N THR A 311 -2.70 2.58 -21.48
CA THR A 311 -2.88 3.85 -22.20
C THR A 311 -4.19 3.84 -22.99
N LYS A 312 -4.66 5.02 -23.44
CA LYS A 312 -5.85 5.11 -24.33
C LYS A 312 -5.70 4.29 -25.63
N LYS A 313 -4.48 3.92 -26.03
CA LYS A 313 -4.21 3.08 -27.21
C LYS A 313 -4.55 1.61 -26.97
N ASP A 314 -4.60 1.18 -25.72
CA ASP A 314 -4.96 -0.18 -25.31
C ASP A 314 -6.49 -0.32 -25.26
N LYS A 315 -7.14 -0.32 -26.43
CA LYS A 315 -8.62 -0.39 -26.57
C LYS A 315 -9.28 -1.61 -25.90
N LYS A 316 -8.50 -2.60 -25.45
CA LYS A 316 -8.97 -3.83 -24.80
C LYS A 316 -8.66 -3.91 -23.29
N ALA A 317 -7.89 -2.97 -22.74
CA ALA A 317 -7.53 -2.99 -21.32
C ALA A 317 -8.54 -2.15 -20.51
N ALA A 318 -9.16 -2.78 -19.50
CA ALA A 318 -9.95 -2.03 -18.53
C ALA A 318 -9.02 -1.07 -17.76
N PRO A 319 -9.44 0.18 -17.48
CA PRO A 319 -8.57 1.13 -16.78
C PRO A 319 -8.21 0.59 -15.40
N SER A 320 -6.91 0.57 -15.10
CA SER A 320 -6.38 0.16 -13.79
C SER A 320 -6.81 1.15 -12.70
N GLY A 321 -6.70 0.74 -11.44
CA GLY A 321 -6.97 1.61 -10.29
C GLY A 321 -6.19 2.94 -10.35
N PRO A 322 -4.87 2.91 -10.62
CA PRO A 322 -4.07 4.12 -10.76
C PRO A 322 -4.57 5.06 -11.84
N THR A 323 -4.86 4.53 -13.04
CA THR A 323 -5.38 5.35 -14.15
C THR A 323 -6.72 6.02 -13.79
N LYS A 324 -7.59 5.34 -13.04
CA LYS A 324 -8.86 5.93 -12.59
C LYS A 324 -8.66 7.02 -11.55
N ALA A 325 -7.70 6.84 -10.63
CA ALA A 325 -7.35 7.85 -9.65
C ALA A 325 -6.83 9.13 -10.30
N LEU A 326 -5.87 9.02 -11.23
CA LEU A 326 -5.33 10.17 -11.96
C LEU A 326 -6.44 10.90 -12.74
N LYS A 327 -7.32 10.18 -13.44
CA LYS A 327 -8.48 10.79 -14.12
C LYS A 327 -9.44 11.49 -13.16
N ARG A 328 -9.61 10.98 -11.94
CA ARG A 328 -10.46 11.59 -10.92
C ARG A 328 -9.85 12.89 -10.42
N VAL A 329 -8.56 12.90 -10.13
CA VAL A 329 -7.83 14.12 -9.74
C VAL A 329 -7.83 15.12 -10.89
N GLU A 330 -7.66 14.66 -12.14
CA GLU A 330 -7.73 15.49 -13.35
C GLU A 330 -9.10 16.18 -13.48
N ALA A 331 -10.19 15.43 -13.23
CA ALA A 331 -11.55 15.99 -13.28
C ALA A 331 -11.81 17.01 -12.16
N GLU A 332 -11.25 16.80 -10.96
CA GLU A 332 -11.33 17.75 -9.84
C GLU A 332 -10.53 19.02 -10.14
N HIS A 333 -9.31 18.87 -10.66
CA HIS A 333 -8.47 19.97 -11.12
C HIS A 333 -9.17 20.81 -12.20
N LYS A 334 -9.73 20.15 -13.23
CA LYS A 334 -10.49 20.83 -14.29
C LYS A 334 -11.68 21.63 -13.74
N LYS A 335 -12.35 21.13 -12.70
CA LYS A 335 -13.48 21.83 -12.08
C LYS A 335 -13.04 23.08 -11.30
N LEU A 336 -11.87 23.05 -10.67
CA LEU A 336 -11.38 24.15 -9.84
C LEU A 336 -10.74 25.28 -10.68
N TYR A 337 -10.01 24.89 -11.73
CA TYR A 337 -9.13 25.78 -12.50
C TYR A 337 -9.54 25.93 -13.98
N GLY A 338 -10.60 25.24 -14.43
CA GLY A 338 -11.00 25.24 -15.85
C GLY A 338 -11.57 26.54 -16.38
N ASP A 339 -12.03 27.43 -15.49
CA ASP A 339 -12.63 28.72 -15.82
C ASP A 339 -11.64 29.91 -15.65
N GLU A 340 -10.35 29.65 -15.43
CA GLU A 340 -9.34 30.69 -15.22
C GLU A 340 -8.75 31.25 -16.54
N GLU A 341 -8.41 32.54 -16.56
CA GLU A 341 -7.77 33.20 -17.70
C GLU A 341 -6.41 32.53 -18.00
N GLY A 342 -6.38 31.72 -19.04
CA GLY A 342 -5.23 30.85 -19.38
C GLY A 342 -5.66 29.50 -19.94
N GLY A 343 -6.90 29.07 -19.64
CA GLY A 343 -7.48 27.83 -20.13
C GLY A 343 -6.91 26.58 -19.42
N TYR A 344 -7.73 25.53 -19.36
CA TYR A 344 -7.32 24.24 -18.79
C TYR A 344 -6.24 23.59 -19.66
N VAL A 345 -5.01 23.53 -19.16
CA VAL A 345 -3.95 22.69 -19.72
C VAL A 345 -4.05 21.30 -19.10
N ARG A 346 -4.17 20.29 -19.95
CA ARG A 346 -4.25 18.90 -19.51
C ARG A 346 -2.90 18.47 -18.90
N PRO A 347 -2.85 18.04 -17.63
CA PRO A 347 -1.62 17.58 -17.00
C PRO A 347 -1.05 16.34 -17.70
N ASP A 348 0.27 16.23 -17.76
CA ASP A 348 0.95 14.98 -18.10
C ASP A 348 0.98 14.08 -16.83
N PRO A 349 0.32 12.91 -16.85
CA PRO A 349 0.30 12.03 -15.69
C PRO A 349 1.67 11.50 -15.28
N SER A 350 2.58 11.24 -16.24
CA SER A 350 3.89 10.65 -15.96
C SER A 350 4.80 11.70 -15.30
N GLU A 351 4.81 12.92 -15.84
CA GLU A 351 5.54 14.05 -15.23
C GLU A 351 5.04 14.36 -13.81
N ALA A 352 3.71 14.41 -13.63
CA ALA A 352 3.12 14.67 -12.33
C ALA A 352 3.46 13.58 -11.30
N LEU A 353 3.47 12.30 -11.71
CA LEU A 353 3.88 11.20 -10.84
C LEU A 353 5.37 11.31 -10.47
N THR A 354 6.24 11.63 -11.42
CA THR A 354 7.67 11.85 -11.16
C THR A 354 7.89 12.97 -10.16
N ASN A 355 7.23 14.12 -10.34
CA ASN A 355 7.37 15.28 -9.46
C ASN A 355 6.83 15.00 -8.05
N VAL A 356 5.66 14.36 -7.94
CA VAL A 356 5.08 13.95 -6.65
C VAL A 356 5.94 12.90 -5.96
N TRP A 357 6.44 11.90 -6.69
CA TRP A 357 7.32 10.87 -6.13
C TRP A 357 8.63 11.47 -5.62
N ARG A 358 9.22 12.40 -6.36
CA ARG A 358 10.42 13.14 -5.93
C ARG A 358 10.19 13.86 -4.60
N VAL A 359 9.04 14.50 -4.41
CA VAL A 359 8.68 15.18 -3.16
C VAL A 359 8.42 14.19 -2.02
N LEU A 360 7.79 13.04 -2.28
CA LEU A 360 7.60 12.00 -1.26
C LEU A 360 8.93 11.36 -0.84
N ALA A 361 9.83 11.11 -1.79
CA ALA A 361 11.12 10.50 -1.53
C ALA A 361 12.11 11.48 -0.88
N ASN A 362 12.00 12.77 -1.20
CA ASN A 362 12.85 13.83 -0.67
C ASN A 362 11.99 15.07 -0.36
N PRO A 363 11.33 15.10 0.81
CA PRO A 363 10.52 16.25 1.22
C PRO A 363 11.33 17.56 1.23
N PRO A 364 10.77 18.68 0.76
CA PRO A 364 11.45 19.97 0.80
C PRO A 364 11.63 20.45 2.26
N VAL A 365 12.64 21.28 2.50
CA VAL A 365 13.02 21.79 3.85
C VAL A 365 11.82 22.40 4.62
N GLY A 366 10.87 23.02 3.93
CA GLY A 366 9.66 23.59 4.55
C GLY A 366 8.58 22.58 4.95
N ALA A 367 8.73 21.30 4.61
CA ALA A 367 7.71 20.27 4.75
C ALA A 367 8.14 19.14 5.72
N ALA A 368 8.66 19.51 6.90
CA ALA A 368 9.04 18.53 7.94
C ALA A 368 7.89 17.57 8.32
N TRP A 369 6.63 18.04 8.27
CA TRP A 369 5.45 17.20 8.48
C TRP A 369 5.35 16.01 7.51
N LEU A 370 5.85 16.18 6.28
CA LEU A 370 5.83 15.13 5.26
C LEU A 370 6.95 14.13 5.49
N GLU A 371 8.12 14.60 5.94
CA GLU A 371 9.22 13.74 6.39
C GLU A 371 8.78 12.86 7.57
N GLU A 372 8.11 13.45 8.57
CA GLU A 372 7.53 12.71 9.70
C GLU A 372 6.52 11.65 9.22
N LEU A 373 5.60 12.00 8.32
CA LEU A 373 4.61 11.07 7.78
C LEU A 373 5.27 9.91 7.00
N VAL A 374 6.28 10.20 6.17
CA VAL A 374 7.01 9.18 5.41
C VAL A 374 7.76 8.24 6.37
N GLU A 375 8.34 8.78 7.44
CA GLU A 375 9.00 7.99 8.48
C GLU A 375 8.00 7.13 9.29
N GLU A 376 6.80 7.63 9.60
CA GLU A 376 5.74 6.83 10.21
C GLU A 376 5.31 5.69 9.29
N CYS A 377 5.17 5.95 7.99
CA CYS A 377 4.89 4.91 7.00
C CYS A 377 6.02 3.88 6.93
N ARG A 378 7.28 4.33 6.99
CA ARG A 378 8.46 3.45 7.01
C ARG A 378 8.41 2.52 8.23
N LYS A 379 8.15 3.06 9.42
CA LYS A 379 8.02 2.28 10.66
C LYS A 379 6.87 1.28 10.58
N ALA A 380 5.72 1.69 10.06
CA ALA A 380 4.55 0.83 9.93
C ALA A 380 4.77 -0.34 8.95
N GLN A 381 5.44 -0.10 7.82
CA GLN A 381 5.71 -1.13 6.80
C GLN A 381 6.97 -1.95 7.07
N GLY A 382 7.87 -1.48 7.94
CA GLY A 382 9.20 -2.07 8.15
C GLY A 382 10.24 -1.70 7.09
N ARG A 383 9.89 -0.88 6.09
CA ARG A 383 10.78 -0.44 4.99
C ARG A 383 10.35 0.89 4.38
N ALA A 384 11.26 1.55 3.67
CA ALA A 384 10.98 2.82 2.99
C ALA A 384 9.88 2.67 1.94
N LEU A 385 9.16 3.77 1.66
CA LEU A 385 8.17 3.80 0.57
C LEU A 385 8.86 3.49 -0.78
N SER A 386 8.16 2.81 -1.67
CA SER A 386 8.60 2.55 -3.05
C SER A 386 7.52 2.92 -4.08
N VAL A 387 7.86 2.89 -5.37
CA VAL A 387 6.90 3.13 -6.45
C VAL A 387 5.74 2.11 -6.44
N VAL A 388 5.96 0.91 -5.89
CA VAL A 388 4.88 -0.06 -5.63
C VAL A 388 3.84 0.51 -4.68
N ASP A 389 4.27 1.22 -3.63
CA ASP A 389 3.33 1.86 -2.71
C ASP A 389 2.60 3.02 -3.39
N LEU A 390 3.28 3.78 -4.26
CA LEU A 390 2.63 4.84 -5.04
C LEU A 390 1.48 4.27 -5.90
N GLU A 391 1.71 3.16 -6.62
CA GLU A 391 0.67 2.45 -7.36
C GLU A 391 -0.51 2.07 -6.46
N HIS A 392 -0.21 1.44 -5.32
CA HIS A 392 -1.22 0.93 -4.40
C HIS A 392 -2.03 2.06 -3.74
N LEU A 393 -1.40 3.19 -3.41
CA LEU A 393 -2.03 4.39 -2.87
C LEU A 393 -2.97 5.03 -3.90
N LEU A 394 -2.55 5.14 -5.17
CA LEU A 394 -3.43 5.57 -6.27
C LEU A 394 -4.64 4.64 -6.39
N CYS A 395 -4.43 3.33 -6.30
CA CYS A 395 -5.50 2.33 -6.21
C CYS A 395 -6.51 2.64 -5.08
N LYS A 396 -6.06 3.15 -3.93
CA LYS A 396 -6.97 3.56 -2.83
C LYS A 396 -7.66 4.88 -3.10
N ILE A 397 -7.02 5.81 -3.80
CA ILE A 397 -7.66 7.06 -4.20
C ILE A 397 -8.91 6.75 -5.05
N ASP A 398 -8.82 5.82 -6.00
CA ASP A 398 -9.98 5.40 -6.79
C ASP A 398 -11.05 4.73 -5.92
N ARG A 399 -10.66 3.80 -5.03
CA ARG A 399 -11.60 3.07 -4.17
C ARG A 399 -12.32 3.95 -3.15
N TYR A 400 -11.61 4.91 -2.57
CA TYR A 400 -12.18 5.86 -1.61
C TYR A 400 -13.08 6.88 -2.32
N GLY A 401 -12.65 7.40 -3.48
CA GLY A 401 -13.42 8.35 -4.27
C GLY A 401 -14.59 7.72 -5.06
N GLY A 402 -14.56 6.40 -5.28
CA GLY A 402 -15.61 5.64 -5.95
C GLY A 402 -16.91 5.66 -5.15
N LYS A 403 -18.05 5.48 -5.82
CA LYS A 403 -19.28 5.05 -5.12
C LYS A 403 -18.94 3.67 -4.56
N SER A 404 -18.56 3.61 -3.29
CA SER A 404 -18.39 2.38 -2.54
C SER A 404 -19.75 1.72 -2.47
N GLY A 405 -20.01 0.86 -3.46
CA GLY A 405 -21.14 -0.07 -3.50
C GLY A 405 -21.03 -1.09 -2.39
#